data_AF-A0A6V7LPI0-F1
#
_entry.id   AF-A0A6V7LPI0-F1
#
_cell.length_a   1.000
_cell.length_b   1.000
_cell.length_c   1.000
_cell.angle_alpha   90.00
_cell.angle_beta   90.00
_cell.angle_gamma   90.00
#
_symmetry.space_group_name_H-M   'P 1'
#
loop_
_entity.id
_entity.type
_entity.pdbx_description
1 polymer ?
#
loop_
_entity_poly.entity_id
_entity_poly.type
_entity_poly.pdbx_seq_one_letter_code
_entity_poly.pdbx_strand_id
1 'polypeptide(L)' 'DVDENTSLFLVNAVYFKGNWKIPFSPEETTDRPFHVTPTVTKQVPTMFANRSMESGYLYDFKSDFVLLEYE' A
#
# COMPACT_ATOMS: atom_id res chain seq x y z
N ASP A 1 -30.48 -9.30 4.65
CA ASP A 1 -31.16 -9.90 3.50
C ASP A 1 -31.76 -8.82 2.64
N VAL A 2 -31.96 -9.10 1.35
CA VAL A 2 -32.69 -8.21 0.43
C VAL A 2 -34.19 -8.31 0.75
N ASP A 3 -34.86 -7.16 0.95
CA ASP A 3 -36.28 -7.08 1.31
C ASP A 3 -37.20 -7.52 0.16
N GLU A 4 -38.35 -8.12 0.47
CA GLU A 4 -39.36 -8.58 -0.50
C GLU A 4 -39.91 -7.45 -1.39
N ASN A 5 -39.84 -6.19 -0.96
CA ASN A 5 -40.27 -5.01 -1.72
C ASN A 5 -39.12 -4.32 -2.47
N THR A 6 -37.91 -4.88 -2.45
CA THR A 6 -36.79 -4.25 -3.14
C THR A 6 -37.01 -4.26 -4.64
N SER A 7 -37.21 -3.07 -5.21
CA SER A 7 -37.48 -2.89 -6.64
C SER A 7 -36.22 -2.84 -7.52
N LEU A 8 -35.06 -2.46 -6.96
CA LEU A 8 -33.76 -2.45 -7.67
C LEU A 8 -32.59 -2.45 -6.68
N PHE A 9 -31.55 -3.23 -6.98
CA PHE A 9 -30.21 -3.08 -6.38
C PHE A 9 -29.18 -2.85 -7.50
N LEU A 10 -28.35 -1.82 -7.34
CA LEU A 10 -27.16 -1.60 -8.15
C LEU A 10 -25.94 -1.76 -7.26
N VAL A 11 -25.11 -2.75 -7.56
CA VAL A 11 -23.89 -3.04 -6.82
C VAL A 11 -22.68 -2.99 -7.74
N ASN A 12 -21.57 -2.51 -7.21
CA ASN A 12 -20.28 -2.53 -7.87
C ASN A 12 -19.25 -3.10 -6.88
N ALA A 13 -18.39 -3.98 -7.38
CA ALA A 13 -17.27 -4.53 -6.63
C ALA A 13 -16.02 -4.43 -7.50
N VAL A 14 -14.94 -3.93 -6.91
CA VAL A 14 -13.62 -3.85 -7.54
C VAL A 14 -12.65 -4.67 -6.71
N TYR A 15 -11.96 -5.60 -7.36
CA TYR A 15 -10.90 -6.41 -6.76
C TYR A 15 -9.60 -6.16 -7.50
N PHE A 16 -8.55 -5.78 -6.76
CA PHE A 16 -7.22 -5.58 -7.31
C PHE A 16 -6.19 -6.37 -6.51
N LYS A 17 -5.47 -7.23 -7.21
CA LYS A 17 -4.27 -7.95 -6.73
C LYS A 17 -3.26 -7.99 -7.86
N GLY A 18 -2.45 -6.94 -7.98
CA GLY A 18 -1.39 -6.86 -8.97
C GLY A 18 -0.09 -7.48 -8.48
N ASN A 19 0.66 -8.08 -9.40
CA ASN A 19 2.06 -8.41 -9.18
C ASN A 19 2.90 -7.14 -9.38
N TRP A 20 3.90 -6.95 -8.54
CA TRP A 20 4.88 -5.89 -8.77
C TRP A 20 5.69 -6.19 -10.04
N LYS A 21 5.92 -5.18 -10.87
CA LYS A 21 6.83 -5.29 -12.03
C LYS A 21 8.24 -5.70 -11.61
N ILE A 22 8.66 -5.24 -10.43
CA ILE A 22 9.88 -5.72 -9.78
C ILE A 22 9.51 -6.12 -8.33
N PRO A 23 9.41 -7.43 -8.02
CA PRO A 23 9.06 -7.91 -6.70
C PRO A 23 10.04 -7.53 -5.59
N PHE A 24 9.59 -7.61 -4.34
CA PHE A 24 10.44 -7.55 -3.14
C PHE A 24 10.85 -8.98 -2.77
N SER A 25 12.09 -9.17 -2.29
CA SER A 25 12.51 -10.46 -1.72
C SER A 25 11.80 -10.68 -0.37
N PRO A 26 11.08 -11.80 -0.19
CA PRO A 26 10.50 -12.14 1.11
C PRO A 26 11.57 -12.37 2.18
N GLU A 27 12.76 -12.85 1.81
CA GLU A 27 13.86 -13.11 2.76
C GLU A 27 14.42 -11.81 3.37
N GLU A 28 14.30 -10.69 2.67
CA GLU A 28 14.75 -9.37 3.15
C GLU A 28 13.69 -8.63 3.98
N THR A 29 12.49 -9.22 4.15
CA THR A 29 11.43 -8.64 4.97
C THR A 29 11.72 -8.89 6.45
N THR A 30 11.89 -7.81 7.20
CA THR A 30 12.20 -7.87 8.63
C THR A 30 11.34 -6.92 9.45
N ASP A 31 11.13 -7.24 10.72
CA ASP A 31 10.39 -6.38 11.64
C ASP A 31 11.16 -5.07 11.92
N ARG A 32 10.55 -3.94 11.56
CA ARG A 32 11.12 -2.60 11.75
C ARG A 32 10.12 -1.66 12.45
N PRO A 33 10.58 -0.61 13.14
CA PRO A 33 9.69 0.33 13.81
C PRO A 33 8.84 1.13 12.81
N PHE A 34 7.52 1.18 13.06
CA PHE A 34 6.54 2.02 12.39
C PHE A 34 5.87 2.95 13.40
N HIS A 35 5.93 4.25 13.14
CA HIS A 35 5.36 5.28 14.02
C HIS A 35 3.88 5.50 13.68
N VAL A 36 2.98 4.88 14.43
CA VAL A 36 1.52 5.04 14.26
C VAL A 36 1.09 6.46 14.65
N THR A 37 1.72 6.99 15.69
CA THR A 37 1.61 8.39 16.13
C THR A 37 3.00 8.86 16.58
N PRO A 38 3.19 10.15 16.91
CA PRO A 38 4.46 10.63 17.43
C PRO A 38 4.94 9.92 18.72
N THR A 39 4.04 9.27 19.46
CA THR A 39 4.34 8.61 20.74
C THR A 39 4.17 7.09 20.70
N VAL A 40 3.49 6.54 19.69
CA VAL A 40 3.20 5.11 19.58
C VAL A 40 3.97 4.51 18.42
N THR A 41 4.86 3.57 18.72
CA THR A 41 5.66 2.83 17.74
C THR A 41 5.35 1.34 17.83
N LYS A 42 5.24 0.68 16.67
CA LYS A 42 5.01 -0.78 16.56
C LYS A 42 6.06 -1.39 15.65
N GLN A 43 6.50 -2.61 15.97
CA GLN A 43 7.29 -3.41 15.03
C GLN A 43 6.36 -4.04 14.00
N VAL A 44 6.66 -3.86 12.70
CA VAL A 44 5.87 -4.43 11.60
C VAL A 44 6.80 -5.07 10.55
N PRO A 45 6.36 -6.16 9.89
CA PRO A 45 7.10 -6.75 8.78
C PRO A 45 7.26 -5.73 7.66
N THR A 46 8.49 -5.30 7.41
CA THR A 46 8.80 -4.23 6.46
C THR A 46 9.61 -4.80 5.31
N MET A 47 9.05 -4.72 4.10
CA MET A 47 9.74 -5.13 2.87
C MET A 47 10.95 -4.23 2.61
N PHE A 48 11.96 -4.76 1.92
CA PHE A 48 13.17 -4.04 1.57
C PHE A 48 13.52 -4.21 0.10
N ALA A 49 14.00 -3.14 -0.52
CA ALA A 49 14.57 -3.17 -1.85
C ALA A 49 15.73 -2.18 -1.92
N ASN A 50 16.86 -2.63 -2.47
CA ASN A 50 17.99 -1.77 -2.80
C ASN A 50 18.08 -1.62 -4.33
N ARG A 51 17.32 -0.67 -4.88
CA ARG A 51 17.26 -0.41 -6.32
C ARG A 51 16.95 1.06 -6.63
N SER A 52 17.28 1.50 -7.84
CA SER A 52 16.83 2.81 -8.34
C SER A 52 15.32 2.78 -8.56
N MET A 53 14.66 3.84 -8.14
CA MET A 53 13.21 4.01 -8.22
C MET A 53 12.92 5.44 -8.66
N GLU A 54 11.87 5.63 -9.45
CA GLU A 54 11.38 6.98 -9.69
C GLU A 54 10.81 7.53 -8.38
N SER A 55 11.38 8.64 -7.93
CA SER A 55 11.05 9.28 -6.66
C SER A 55 11.36 10.77 -6.72
N GLY A 56 10.90 11.50 -5.71
CA GLY A 56 11.19 12.92 -5.59
C GLY A 56 10.48 13.53 -4.38
N TYR A 57 10.58 14.85 -4.26
CA TYR A 57 10.02 15.61 -3.15
C TYR A 57 8.93 16.57 -3.62
N LEU A 58 7.78 16.53 -2.94
CA LEU A 58 6.65 17.42 -3.16
C LEU A 58 6.73 18.59 -2.17
N TYR A 59 7.26 19.73 -2.63
CA TYR A 59 7.50 20.90 -1.77
C TYR A 59 6.24 21.45 -1.12
N ASP A 60 5.13 21.52 -1.86
CA ASP A 60 3.85 22.03 -1.36
C ASP A 60 3.31 21.20 -0.18
N PHE A 61 3.66 19.90 -0.13
CA PHE A 61 3.19 18.96 0.88
C PHE A 61 4.28 18.56 1.89
N LYS A 62 5.51 19.03 1.68
CA LYS A 62 6.70 18.64 2.45
C LYS A 62 6.88 17.12 2.57
N SER A 63 6.64 16.39 1.48
CA SER A 63 6.59 14.93 1.49
C SER A 63 7.40 14.31 0.35
N ASP A 64 7.97 13.13 0.58
CA ASP A 64 8.56 12.30 -0.48
C ASP A 64 7.49 11.51 -1.24
N PHE A 65 7.71 11.26 -2.53
CA PHE A 65 6.97 10.27 -3.32
C PHE A 65 7.92 9.20 -3.87
N VAL A 66 7.38 8.01 -4.08
CA VAL A 66 8.08 6.89 -4.70
C VAL A 66 7.11 6.12 -5.60
N LEU A 67 7.54 5.77 -6.81
CA LEU A 67 6.76 4.99 -7.77
C LEU A 67 7.04 3.50 -7.60
N LEU A 68 5.96 2.72 -7.49
CA LEU A 68 5.99 1.26 -7.50
C LEU A 68 5.05 0.74 -8.58
N GLU A 69 5.63 0.28 -9.69
CA GLU A 69 4.88 -0.22 -10.83
C GLU A 69 4.39 -1.65 -10.60
N TYR A 70 3.16 -1.91 -11.05
CA TYR A 70 2.63 -3.27 -11.23
C TYR A 70 2.91 -3.76 -12.66
N GLU A 71 2.89 -5.08 -12.87
CA GLU A 71 2.86 -5.70 -14.20
C GLU A 71 1.56 -5.41 -14.96
#